data_AF-A0AAW2XXL1-F1
#
_entry.id   AF-A0AAW2XXL1-F1
#
_cell.length_a   1.000
_cell.length_b   1.000
_cell.length_c   1.000
_cell.angle_alpha   90.00
_cell.angle_beta   90.00
_cell.angle_gamma   90.00
#
_symmetry.space_group_name_H-M   'P 1'
#
loop_
_entity.id
_entity.type
_entity.pdbx_description
1 polymer ?
#
loop_
_entity_poly.entity_id
_entity_poly.type
_entity_poly.pdbx_seq_one_letter_code
_entity_poly.pdbx_strand_id
1 'polypeptide(L)'
;MQESEQKSSHSATSVVALSVQQLQEMITNTIKAQYGGSAQNSPAYSKPYSKQIDALRMPTSYQLPKLQQFDGKGNPKQHIAHFIETCNNAGSDGHLLVKQFVRFLKGNAFDWYVDLEPKSIDSWDEMEREFLNRFYSTRRTVSMIELTNTRQ
;
A
#
# COMPACT_ATOMS: atom_id res chain seq x y z
N MET A 1 -37.79 -37.11 53.65
CA MET A 1 -38.12 -35.70 53.36
C MET A 1 -37.98 -34.97 54.68
N GLN A 2 -37.12 -33.99 54.95
CA GLN A 2 -36.40 -32.91 54.26
C GLN A 2 -35.20 -32.57 55.17
N GLU A 3 -34.17 -31.81 54.87
CA GLU A 3 -33.52 -31.26 53.69
C GLU A 3 -32.23 -30.66 54.28
N SER A 4 -31.07 -31.03 53.76
CA SER A 4 -29.77 -30.59 54.27
C SER A 4 -29.47 -29.17 53.81
N GLU A 5 -29.46 -28.20 54.73
CA GLU A 5 -29.05 -26.82 54.46
C GLU A 5 -27.54 -26.76 54.13
N GLN A 6 -27.26 -26.57 52.85
CA GLN A 6 -25.91 -26.38 52.32
C GLN A 6 -25.55 -24.90 52.43
N LYS A 7 -24.79 -24.53 53.46
CA LYS A 7 -24.25 -23.18 53.63
C LYS A 7 -23.10 -22.93 52.65
N SER A 8 -23.43 -22.45 51.45
CA SER A 8 -22.45 -21.98 50.46
C SER A 8 -21.79 -20.68 50.93
N SER A 9 -20.52 -20.77 51.34
CA SER A 9 -19.67 -19.62 51.61
C SER A 9 -19.18 -19.04 50.28
N HIS A 10 -19.93 -18.08 49.72
CA HIS A 10 -19.44 -17.28 48.61
C HIS A 10 -18.43 -16.26 49.15
N SER A 11 -17.14 -16.51 48.88
CA SER A 11 -16.08 -15.52 49.07
C SER A 11 -16.43 -14.29 48.23
N ALA A 12 -16.86 -13.22 48.90
CA ALA A 12 -17.16 -11.95 48.26
C ALA A 12 -15.88 -11.45 47.60
N THR A 13 -15.84 -11.49 46.26
CA THR A 13 -14.79 -10.83 45.51
C THR A 13 -14.89 -9.35 45.85
N SER A 14 -13.89 -8.84 46.57
CA SER A 14 -13.81 -7.42 46.91
C SER A 14 -13.65 -6.63 45.61
N VAL A 15 -14.75 -6.07 45.13
CA VAL A 15 -14.72 -5.10 44.04
C VAL A 15 -14.12 -3.82 44.60
N VAL A 16 -12.83 -3.60 44.33
CA VAL A 16 -12.17 -2.35 44.68
C VAL A 16 -12.92 -1.21 43.99
N ALA A 17 -13.51 -0.31 44.78
CA ALA A 17 -14.11 0.90 44.25
C ALA A 17 -12.99 1.79 43.71
N LEU A 18 -12.90 1.90 42.40
CA LEU A 18 -11.96 2.80 41.75
C LEU A 18 -12.46 4.23 41.88
N SER A 19 -11.56 5.15 42.22
CA SER A 19 -11.88 6.58 42.18
C SER A 19 -12.06 7.05 40.73
N VAL A 20 -12.79 8.15 40.55
CA VAL A 20 -12.96 8.77 39.22
C VAL A 20 -11.61 9.12 38.60
N GLN A 21 -10.62 9.54 39.41
CA GLN A 21 -9.27 9.84 38.95
C GLN A 21 -8.55 8.58 38.44
N GLN A 22 -8.66 7.46 39.15
CA GLN A 22 -8.07 6.18 38.73
C GLN A 22 -8.70 5.65 37.45
N LEU A 23 -10.02 5.84 37.28
CA LEU A 23 -10.71 5.51 36.04
C LEU A 23 -10.22 6.38 34.88
N GLN A 24 -10.07 7.68 35.09
CA GLN A 24 -9.55 8.61 34.09
C GLN A 24 -8.12 8.26 33.67
N GLU A 25 -7.24 7.91 34.61
CA GLU A 25 -5.87 7.49 34.32
C GLU A 25 -5.81 6.17 33.56
N MET A 26 -6.62 5.18 33.96
CA MET A 26 -6.67 3.89 33.26
C MET A 26 -7.19 4.05 31.83
N ILE A 27 -8.22 4.88 31.61
CA ILE A 27 -8.72 5.20 30.27
C ILE A 27 -7.64 5.92 29.46
N THR A 28 -7.00 6.93 30.03
CA THR A 28 -5.93 7.70 29.37
C THR A 28 -4.75 6.81 28.99
N ASN A 29 -4.31 5.93 29.89
CA ASN A 29 -3.20 5.01 29.65
C ASN A 29 -3.57 3.92 28.64
N THR A 30 -4.80 3.41 28.68
CA THR A 30 -5.27 2.41 27.71
C THR A 30 -5.41 3.02 26.32
N ILE A 31 -5.94 4.25 26.20
CA ILE A 31 -5.99 4.99 24.94
C ILE A 31 -4.57 5.29 24.45
N LYS A 32 -3.66 5.69 25.32
CA LYS A 32 -2.26 5.95 24.95
C LYS A 32 -1.51 4.65 24.59
N ALA A 33 -1.87 3.51 25.15
CA ALA A 33 -1.29 2.22 24.77
C ALA A 33 -1.87 1.68 23.46
N GLN A 34 -3.17 1.88 23.19
CA GLN A 34 -3.84 1.43 21.96
C GLN A 34 -3.65 2.41 20.79
N TYR A 35 -3.55 3.71 21.06
CA TYR A 35 -3.54 4.78 20.06
C TYR A 35 -2.38 5.78 20.23
N GLY A 36 -1.62 5.74 21.33
CA GLY A 36 -0.42 6.55 21.56
C GLY A 36 0.87 5.89 21.08
N GLY A 37 0.77 5.07 20.01
CA GLY A 37 1.91 4.64 19.22
C GLY A 37 2.44 5.82 18.42
N SER A 38 3.50 6.46 18.94
CA SER A 38 4.33 7.50 18.32
C SER A 38 3.59 8.70 17.70
N ALA A 39 3.75 9.87 18.32
CA ALA A 39 3.82 11.12 17.56
C ALA A 39 5.09 11.11 16.71
N GLN A 40 5.11 10.34 15.63
CA GLN A 40 6.01 10.48 14.48
C GLN A 40 5.24 9.97 13.25
N ASN A 41 5.36 10.72 12.16
CA ASN A 41 4.93 10.44 10.78
C ASN A 41 3.64 11.17 10.34
N SER A 42 3.80 12.46 10.05
CA SER A 42 3.30 12.99 8.76
C SER A 42 3.62 11.98 7.65
N PRO A 43 2.74 11.76 6.64
CA PRO A 43 2.83 10.64 5.71
C PRO A 43 4.04 10.82 4.80
N ALA A 44 5.21 10.41 5.28
CA ALA A 44 6.39 10.35 4.46
C ALA A 44 6.11 9.32 3.37
N TYR A 45 6.16 9.75 2.11
CA TYR A 45 6.14 8.86 0.96
C TYR A 45 7.13 7.72 1.21
N SER A 46 6.60 6.50 1.31
CA SER A 46 7.39 5.29 1.44
C SER A 46 7.46 4.62 0.08
N LYS A 47 8.67 4.21 -0.31
CA LYS A 47 8.85 3.48 -1.57
C LYS A 47 8.13 2.12 -1.46
N PRO A 48 7.35 1.73 -2.48
CA PRO A 48 6.64 0.45 -2.46
C PRO A 48 7.57 -0.74 -2.73
N TYR A 49 8.81 -0.48 -3.15
CA TYR A 49 9.81 -1.52 -3.33
C TYR A 49 10.75 -1.73 -2.13
N SER A 50 11.40 -2.89 -2.09
CA SER A 50 12.28 -3.28 -0.99
C SER A 50 13.52 -2.38 -0.83
N LYS A 51 14.15 -2.45 0.35
CA LYS A 51 15.40 -1.73 0.63
C LYS A 51 16.55 -2.19 -0.27
N GLN A 52 16.51 -3.43 -0.75
CA GLN A 52 17.53 -3.96 -1.67
C GLN A 52 17.49 -3.20 -3.00
N ILE A 53 16.29 -3.03 -3.57
CA ILE A 53 16.07 -2.22 -4.77
C ILE A 53 16.46 -0.75 -4.52
N ASP A 54 16.16 -0.22 -3.32
CA ASP A 54 16.54 1.15 -3.00
C ASP A 54 18.05 1.37 -2.85
N ALA A 55 18.81 0.34 -2.49
CA ALA A 55 20.26 0.39 -2.39
C ALA A 55 20.97 0.36 -3.76
N LEU A 56 20.27 -0.03 -4.84
CA LEU A 56 20.88 -0.11 -6.17
C LEU A 56 21.36 1.25 -6.68
N ARG A 57 22.60 1.30 -7.15
CA ARG A 57 23.18 2.52 -7.70
C ARG A 57 22.88 2.61 -9.20
N MET A 58 22.35 3.74 -9.63
CA MET A 58 22.23 4.04 -11.06
C MET A 58 23.63 4.21 -11.68
N PRO A 59 23.86 3.78 -12.94
CA PRO A 59 25.11 4.04 -13.63
C PRO A 59 25.46 5.54 -13.61
N THR A 60 26.74 5.88 -13.44
CA THR A 60 27.20 7.28 -13.33
C THR A 60 26.90 8.10 -14.58
N SER A 61 26.80 7.47 -15.74
CA SER A 61 26.44 8.08 -17.03
C SER A 61 24.95 7.96 -17.37
N TYR A 62 24.10 7.57 -16.43
CA TYR A 62 22.67 7.40 -16.68
C TYR A 62 22.02 8.74 -17.02
N GLN A 63 21.43 8.81 -18.21
CA GLN A 63 20.53 9.88 -18.59
C GLN A 63 19.11 9.34 -18.54
N LEU A 64 18.21 10.09 -17.89
CA LEU A 64 16.79 9.74 -17.89
C LEU A 64 16.28 9.74 -19.34
N PRO A 65 15.82 8.60 -19.85
CA PRO A 65 15.33 8.54 -21.21
C PRO A 65 14.11 9.42 -21.45
N LYS A 66 13.96 9.89 -22.69
CA LYS A 66 12.81 10.69 -23.12
C LYS A 66 11.64 9.76 -23.48
N LEU A 67 10.95 9.24 -22.47
CA LEU A 67 9.68 8.55 -22.64
C LEU A 67 8.55 9.38 -22.03
N GLN A 68 7.41 9.39 -22.70
CA GLN A 68 6.21 10.04 -22.18
C GLN A 68 5.73 9.33 -20.91
N GLN A 69 5.51 10.11 -19.86
CA GLN A 69 4.91 9.60 -18.63
C GLN A 69 3.46 9.17 -18.86
N PHE A 70 3.09 8.03 -18.29
CA PHE A 70 1.74 7.49 -18.31
C PHE A 70 0.89 8.13 -17.21
N ASP A 71 -0.28 8.63 -17.56
CA ASP A 71 -1.22 9.28 -16.64
C ASP A 71 -2.38 8.38 -16.18
N GLY A 72 -2.35 7.10 -16.57
CA GLY A 72 -3.45 6.16 -16.38
C GLY A 72 -4.33 5.98 -17.62
N LYS A 73 -4.12 6.76 -18.69
CA LYS A 73 -4.90 6.69 -19.94
C LYS A 73 -4.08 6.10 -21.08
N GLY A 74 -4.74 5.40 -21.99
CA GLY A 74 -4.09 4.74 -23.13
C GLY A 74 -3.97 3.23 -22.92
N ASN A 75 -3.00 2.59 -23.58
CA ASN A 75 -2.77 1.15 -23.48
C ASN A 75 -1.61 0.84 -22.50
N PRO A 76 -1.90 0.26 -21.32
CA PRO A 76 -0.86 -0.05 -20.33
C PRO A 76 0.22 -1.02 -20.82
N LYS A 77 -0.15 -2.01 -21.65
CA LYS A 77 0.82 -2.97 -22.22
C LYS A 77 1.79 -2.29 -23.17
N GLN A 78 1.29 -1.37 -23.98
CA GLN A 78 2.14 -0.59 -24.89
C GLN A 78 3.08 0.33 -24.12
N HIS A 79 2.61 0.91 -23.00
CA HIS A 79 3.47 1.71 -22.14
C HIS A 79 4.59 0.88 -21.50
N ILE A 80 4.28 -0.32 -20.99
CA ILE A 80 5.29 -1.26 -20.47
C ILE A 80 6.32 -1.62 -21.53
N ALA A 81 5.88 -2.00 -22.75
CA ALA A 81 6.78 -2.36 -23.84
C ALA A 81 7.75 -1.21 -24.16
N HIS A 82 7.24 0.02 -24.31
CA HIS A 82 8.08 1.20 -24.54
C HIS A 82 9.03 1.49 -23.38
N PHE A 83 8.57 1.33 -22.14
CA PHE A 83 9.42 1.50 -20.96
C PHE A 83 10.57 0.50 -20.94
N ILE A 84 10.30 -0.78 -21.22
CA ILE A 84 11.32 -1.84 -21.27
C ILE A 84 12.32 -1.52 -22.38
N GLU A 85 11.89 -1.27 -23.62
CA GLU A 85 12.80 -0.93 -24.73
C GLU A 85 13.65 0.32 -24.44
N THR A 86 13.07 1.29 -23.73
CA THR A 86 13.75 2.54 -23.39
C THR A 86 14.77 2.37 -22.24
N CYS A 87 14.47 1.53 -21.26
CA CYS A 87 15.28 1.36 -20.05
C CYS A 87 16.19 0.14 -20.08
N ASN A 88 15.97 -0.81 -20.99
CA ASN A 88 16.75 -2.04 -21.15
C ASN A 88 17.90 -1.88 -22.16
N ASN A 89 18.68 -0.80 -22.03
CA ASN A 89 19.93 -0.68 -22.79
C ASN A 89 20.98 -1.64 -22.21
N ALA A 90 21.17 -2.78 -22.89
CA ALA A 90 22.23 -3.76 -22.67
C ALA A 90 22.28 -4.43 -21.28
N GLY A 91 21.13 -4.79 -20.71
CA GLY A 91 21.07 -5.71 -19.56
C GLY A 91 20.72 -5.05 -18.22
N SER A 92 19.76 -4.13 -18.22
CA SER A 92 19.23 -3.55 -16.99
C SER A 92 18.62 -4.65 -16.12
N ASP A 93 19.14 -4.81 -14.90
CA ASP A 93 18.58 -5.68 -13.86
C ASP A 93 17.07 -5.35 -13.68
N GLY A 94 16.21 -6.37 -13.58
CA GLY A 94 14.78 -6.19 -13.33
C GLY A 94 14.51 -5.32 -12.10
N HIS A 95 15.38 -5.36 -11.09
CA HIS A 95 15.30 -4.46 -9.95
C HIS A 95 15.54 -2.99 -10.31
N LEU A 96 16.45 -2.70 -11.25
CA LEU A 96 16.63 -1.34 -11.78
C LEU A 96 15.42 -0.86 -12.57
N LEU A 97 14.69 -1.77 -13.24
CA LEU A 97 13.42 -1.43 -13.89
C LEU A 97 12.38 -0.99 -12.86
N VAL A 98 12.21 -1.75 -11.77
CA VAL A 98 11.31 -1.37 -10.66
C VAL A 98 11.64 0.02 -10.12
N LYS A 99 12.93 0.28 -9.88
CA LYS A 99 13.41 1.58 -9.36
C LYS A 99 13.17 2.74 -10.32
N GLN A 100 13.19 2.48 -11.63
CA GLN A 100 13.03 3.50 -12.66
C GLN A 100 11.58 3.81 -12.98
N PHE A 101 10.70 2.81 -12.91
CA PHE A 101 9.34 2.88 -13.41
C PHE A 101 8.54 4.08 -12.92
N VAL A 102 8.65 4.43 -11.64
CA VAL A 102 7.96 5.58 -11.02
C VAL A 102 8.21 6.91 -11.76
N ARG A 103 9.38 7.08 -12.39
CA ARG A 103 9.73 8.30 -13.14
C ARG A 103 8.91 8.45 -14.43
N PHE A 104 8.32 7.36 -14.89
CA PHE A 104 7.50 7.29 -16.10
C PHE A 104 6.00 7.30 -15.78
N LEU A 105 5.61 7.60 -14.54
CA LEU A 105 4.22 7.75 -14.11
C LEU A 105 3.93 9.21 -13.78
N LYS A 106 2.69 9.64 -14.01
CA LYS A 106 2.16 10.94 -13.57
C LYS A 106 0.67 10.83 -13.24
N GLY A 107 0.12 11.86 -12.58
CA GLY A 107 -1.31 11.93 -12.25
C GLY A 107 -1.81 10.65 -11.57
N ASN A 108 -2.96 10.15 -12.01
CA ASN A 108 -3.62 8.97 -11.44
C ASN A 108 -2.73 7.71 -11.43
N ALA A 109 -1.79 7.57 -12.36
CA ALA A 109 -0.84 6.45 -12.32
C ALA A 109 0.22 6.61 -11.23
N PHE A 110 0.68 7.84 -10.98
CA PHE A 110 1.59 8.12 -9.88
C PHE A 110 0.88 8.04 -8.53
N ASP A 111 -0.37 8.51 -8.44
CA ASP A 111 -1.18 8.41 -7.22
C ASP A 111 -1.37 6.95 -6.81
N TRP A 112 -1.75 6.09 -7.75
CA TRP A 112 -1.82 4.63 -7.52
C TRP A 112 -0.50 4.04 -7.02
N TYR A 113 0.63 4.49 -7.57
CA TYR A 113 1.94 4.00 -7.18
C TYR A 113 2.28 4.39 -5.73
N VAL A 114 1.92 5.61 -5.31
CA VAL A 114 2.12 6.10 -3.94
C VAL A 114 1.24 5.34 -2.94
N ASP A 115 0.07 4.88 -3.37
CA ASP A 115 -0.87 4.11 -2.56
C ASP A 115 -0.52 2.62 -2.42
N LEU A 116 0.50 2.14 -3.14
CA LEU A 116 0.99 0.76 -2.99
C LEU A 116 1.51 0.51 -1.57
N GLU A 117 1.27 -0.69 -1.05
CA GLU A 117 1.78 -1.07 0.27
C GLU A 117 3.32 -1.00 0.29
N PRO A 118 3.93 -0.39 1.32
CA PRO A 118 5.38 -0.32 1.43
C PRO A 118 6.05 -1.70 1.35
N LYS A 119 7.11 -1.81 0.53
CA LYS A 119 7.89 -3.04 0.31
C LYS A 119 7.07 -4.21 -0.27
N SER A 120 5.92 -3.95 -0.89
CA SER A 120 5.11 -4.96 -1.59
C SER A 120 5.69 -5.40 -2.93
N ILE A 121 6.64 -4.65 -3.50
CA ILE A 121 7.25 -4.96 -4.79
C ILE A 121 8.73 -5.30 -4.62
N ASP A 122 9.13 -6.51 -4.97
CA ASP A 122 10.53 -6.95 -4.92
C ASP A 122 11.07 -7.39 -6.29
N SER A 123 10.22 -7.44 -7.32
CA SER A 123 10.63 -7.80 -8.68
C SER A 123 9.90 -7.00 -9.75
N TRP A 124 10.46 -7.01 -10.97
CA TRP A 124 9.80 -6.39 -12.12
C TRP A 124 8.47 -7.07 -12.45
N ASP A 125 8.40 -8.40 -12.37
CA ASP A 125 7.19 -9.17 -12.66
C ASP A 125 6.03 -8.79 -11.73
N GLU A 126 6.32 -8.50 -10.46
CA GLU A 126 5.33 -7.99 -9.50
C GLU A 126 4.85 -6.58 -9.85
N MET A 127 5.77 -5.67 -10.17
CA MET A 127 5.43 -4.31 -10.61
C MET A 127 4.53 -4.34 -11.85
N GLU A 128 4.91 -5.12 -12.86
CA GLU A 128 4.16 -5.26 -14.10
C GLU A 128 2.76 -5.82 -13.85
N ARG A 129 2.66 -6.88 -13.03
CA ARG A 129 1.37 -7.49 -12.68
C ARG A 129 0.44 -6.51 -11.97
N GLU A 130 0.92 -5.81 -10.94
CA GLU A 130 0.11 -4.84 -10.19
C GLU A 130 -0.34 -3.67 -11.07
N PHE A 131 0.56 -3.15 -11.90
CA PHE A 131 0.26 -2.09 -12.85
C PHE A 131 -0.80 -2.51 -13.87
N LEU A 132 -0.66 -3.69 -14.47
CA LEU A 132 -1.64 -4.23 -15.41
C LEU A 132 -2.97 -4.52 -14.72
N ASN A 133 -2.98 -5.07 -13.51
CA ASN A 133 -4.21 -5.29 -12.75
C ASN A 133 -4.99 -3.99 -12.56
N ARG A 134 -4.30 -2.88 -12.26
CA ARG A 134 -4.93 -1.56 -12.06
C ARG A 134 -5.45 -0.93 -13.36
N PHE A 135 -4.60 -0.85 -14.39
CA PHE A 135 -4.88 -0.01 -15.58
C PHE A 135 -5.38 -0.80 -16.80
N TYR A 136 -5.20 -2.13 -16.82
CA TYR A 136 -5.74 -2.97 -17.90
C TYR A 136 -7.22 -3.30 -17.68
N SER A 137 -7.63 -3.51 -16.43
CA SER A 137 -9.00 -3.88 -16.06
C SER A 137 -10.00 -2.75 -16.32
N THR A 138 -9.59 -1.50 -16.11
CA THR A 138 -10.41 -0.30 -16.33
C THR A 138 -10.82 -0.12 -17.80
N ARG A 139 -10.07 -0.65 -18.77
CA ARG A 139 -10.43 -0.57 -20.19
C ARG A 139 -11.59 -1.48 -20.59
N ARG A 140 -11.70 -2.68 -20.02
CA ARG A 140 -12.81 -3.60 -20.38
C ARG A 140 -14.14 -3.06 -19.86
N THR A 141 -14.15 -2.48 -18.67
CA THR A 141 -15.37 -1.92 -18.08
C THR A 141 -15.82 -0.67 -18.82
N VAL A 142 -14.92 0.26 -19.16
CA VAL A 142 -15.27 1.46 -19.95
C VAL A 142 -15.75 1.08 -21.36
N SER A 143 -15.09 0.13 -22.03
CA SER A 143 -15.54 -0.36 -23.35
C SER A 143 -16.93 -1.00 -23.31
N MET A 144 -17.29 -1.73 -22.26
CA MET A 144 -18.64 -2.30 -22.11
C MET A 144 -19.71 -1.21 -21.89
N ILE A 145 -19.40 -0.17 -21.10
CA ILE A 145 -20.34 0.93 -20.81
C ILE A 145 -20.56 1.84 -22.03
N GLU A 146 -19.53 2.06 -22.86
CA GLU A 146 -19.65 2.83 -24.10
C GLU A 146 -20.50 2.11 -25.14
N LEU A 147 -20.39 0.78 -25.24
CA LEU A 147 -21.16 -0.02 -26.20
C LEU A 147 -22.64 -0.15 -25.84
N THR A 148 -23.04 -0.03 -24.56
CA THR A 148 -24.46 -0.10 -24.17
C THR A 148 -25.20 1.22 -24.35
N ASN A 149 -24.49 2.33 -24.65
CA ASN A 149 -25.08 3.65 -24.82
C ASN A 149 -25.33 4.06 -26.28
N THR A 150 -24.96 3.24 -27.27
CA THR A 150 -25.41 3.44 -28.67
C THR A 150 -26.75 2.77 -28.90
N ARG A 151 -27.81 3.42 -28.40
CA ARG A 151 -29.17 3.27 -28.89
C ARG A 151 -29.79 4.65 -29.06
N GLN A 152 -29.72 5.19 -30.26
CA GLN A 152 -30.80 5.93 -30.92
C GLN A 152 -30.52 6.10 -32.40
#